data_AF-X1NFZ9-F1
#
_entry.id   AF-X1NFZ9-F1
#
_cell.length_a   1.000
_cell.length_b   1.000
_cell.length_c   1.000
_cell.angle_alpha   90.00
_cell.angle_beta   90.00
_cell.angle_gamma   90.00
#
_symmetry.space_group_name_H-M   'P 1'
#
loop_
_entity.id
_entity.type
_entity.pdbx_description
1 polymer ?
#
loop_
_entity_poly.entity_id
_entity_poly.type
_entity_poly.pdbx_seq_one_letter_code
_entity_poly.pdbx_strand_id
1 'polypeptide(L)'
;MDKSVFENPLSEAVYSERVSSRTEDLRGPYFRDQTAIIHSLPFRRLKHKAQVFFSPNNDHVCTRIEHALHVATIAATVAKGLDLNEDMAYAIGLAHDLGQAPFGHAGESVLNEKTGRFIHEIHGLRIVDKLGNRGRSLNLTYGVRDGIICHCGEALDQEIRPRQEEIDLATITDRSFFPSSYEGCVARMADRIAYLGRDLEDAIYGGFIEVKKMPGVIR
;
A
#
# COMPACT_ATOMS: atom_id res chain seq x y z
N MET A 1 26.24 18.71 -5.53
CA MET A 1 25.25 17.73 -5.06
C MET A 1 25.46 16.51 -5.90
N ASP A 2 25.88 15.40 -5.30
CA ASP A 2 25.93 14.12 -6.01
C ASP A 2 24.53 13.81 -6.52
N LYS A 3 24.42 13.29 -7.74
CA LYS A 3 23.14 12.85 -8.28
C LYS A 3 22.52 11.82 -7.32
N SER A 4 21.22 11.94 -7.07
CA SER A 4 20.48 10.89 -6.37
C SER A 4 20.77 9.54 -7.03
N VAL A 5 21.16 8.55 -6.24
CA VAL A 5 21.43 7.19 -6.71
C VAL A 5 20.13 6.52 -7.22
N PHE A 6 18.96 7.06 -6.83
CA PHE A 6 17.65 6.49 -7.11
C PHE A 6 16.89 7.38 -8.10
N GLU A 7 17.12 7.16 -9.39
CA GLU A 7 16.38 7.80 -10.48
C GLU A 7 15.27 6.88 -10.99
N ASN A 8 14.02 7.35 -10.99
CA ASN A 8 12.90 6.59 -11.52
C ASN A 8 13.06 6.33 -13.03
N PRO A 9 12.72 5.12 -13.52
CA PRO A 9 12.96 4.75 -14.91
C PRO A 9 11.99 5.39 -15.91
N LEU A 10 10.77 5.74 -15.49
CA LEU A 10 9.79 6.40 -16.34
C LEU A 10 9.82 7.92 -16.10
N SER A 11 9.24 8.67 -17.04
CA SER A 11 9.13 10.13 -16.89
C SER A 11 8.05 10.53 -15.87
N GLU A 12 8.22 11.68 -15.23
CA GLU A 12 7.22 12.26 -14.32
C GLU A 12 5.85 12.45 -14.99
N ALA A 13 5.82 12.69 -16.30
CA ALA A 13 4.57 12.79 -17.05
C ALA A 13 3.77 11.48 -17.06
N VAL A 14 4.46 10.33 -17.10
CA VAL A 14 3.83 9.01 -16.99
C VAL A 14 3.31 8.81 -15.58
N TYR A 15 4.13 9.02 -14.55
CA TYR A 15 3.69 8.78 -13.16
C TYR A 15 2.52 9.66 -12.73
N SER A 16 2.47 10.90 -13.21
CA SER A 16 1.39 11.85 -12.90
C SER A 16 0.15 11.70 -13.79
N GLU A 17 0.18 10.84 -14.81
CA GLU A 17 -0.94 10.64 -15.74
C GLU A 17 -2.20 10.10 -15.02
N ARG A 18 -3.37 10.56 -15.46
CA ARG A 18 -4.68 10.15 -14.95
C ARG A 18 -5.58 9.66 -16.07
N VAL A 19 -6.42 8.68 -15.78
CA VAL A 19 -7.42 8.14 -16.72
C VAL A 19 -8.38 9.23 -17.20
N SER A 20 -8.78 10.15 -16.31
CA SER A 20 -9.54 11.34 -16.66
C SER A 20 -8.70 12.58 -16.41
N SER A 21 -8.57 13.44 -17.43
CA SER A 21 -7.80 14.67 -17.32
C SER A 21 -8.35 15.56 -16.21
N ARG A 22 -7.43 16.26 -15.55
CA ARG A 22 -7.74 17.14 -14.41
C ARG A 22 -6.82 18.35 -14.51
N THR A 23 -7.36 19.53 -14.27
CA THR A 23 -6.54 20.73 -14.06
C THR A 23 -5.81 20.59 -12.72
N GLU A 24 -4.48 20.70 -12.77
CA GLU A 24 -3.65 20.62 -11.59
C GLU A 24 -3.94 21.80 -10.64
N ASP A 25 -3.93 21.52 -9.34
CA ASP A 25 -4.16 22.53 -8.31
C ASP A 25 -2.96 22.64 -7.36
N LEU A 26 -3.10 23.49 -6.35
CA LEU A 26 -2.04 23.83 -5.37
C LEU A 26 -1.40 22.59 -4.71
N ARG A 27 -2.12 21.47 -4.67
CA ARG A 27 -1.67 20.22 -4.03
C ARG A 27 -0.66 19.46 -4.87
N GLY A 28 -0.62 19.68 -6.18
CA GLY A 28 0.12 18.79 -7.08
C GLY A 28 -0.49 17.38 -7.17
N PRO A 29 0.09 16.52 -8.02
CA PRO A 29 -0.55 15.27 -8.44
C PRO A 29 -0.73 14.27 -7.28
N TYR A 30 0.29 14.10 -6.44
CA TYR A 30 0.33 13.02 -5.46
C TYR A 30 -0.33 13.38 -4.13
N PHE A 31 -0.13 14.60 -3.61
CA PHE A 31 -0.89 15.05 -2.45
C PHE A 31 -2.39 15.12 -2.77
N ARG A 32 -2.75 15.45 -4.02
CA ARG A 32 -4.14 15.35 -4.48
C ARG A 32 -4.68 13.92 -4.34
N ASP A 33 -3.88 12.91 -4.64
CA ASP A 33 -4.27 11.51 -4.47
C ASP A 33 -4.45 11.14 -3.00
N GLN A 34 -3.54 11.55 -2.11
CA GLN A 34 -3.70 11.36 -0.67
C GLN A 34 -5.05 11.89 -0.18
N THR A 35 -5.41 13.13 -0.59
CA THR A 35 -6.69 13.72 -0.19
C THR A 35 -7.88 12.95 -0.78
N ALA A 36 -7.78 12.41 -2.00
CA ALA A 36 -8.83 11.60 -2.59
C ALA A 36 -9.01 10.27 -1.84
N ILE A 37 -7.92 9.63 -1.44
CA ILE A 37 -7.90 8.38 -0.67
C ILE A 37 -8.50 8.58 0.72
N ILE A 38 -8.02 9.56 1.49
CA ILE A 38 -8.46 9.80 2.88
C ILE A 38 -9.97 10.11 2.96
N HIS A 39 -10.51 10.83 1.97
CA HIS A 39 -11.94 11.16 1.93
C HIS A 39 -12.82 10.05 1.33
N SER A 40 -12.23 8.94 0.90
CA SER A 40 -12.96 7.84 0.26
C SER A 40 -13.66 6.94 1.29
N LEU A 41 -14.78 6.34 0.89
CA LEU A 41 -15.46 5.32 1.71
C LEU A 41 -14.62 4.05 1.91
N PRO A 42 -13.87 3.53 0.91
CA PRO A 42 -12.96 2.41 1.12
C PRO A 42 -11.94 2.64 2.23
N PHE A 43 -11.29 3.81 2.29
CA PHE A 43 -10.32 4.12 3.34
C PHE A 43 -10.97 4.12 4.72
N ARG A 44 -12.15 4.76 4.86
CA ARG A 44 -12.92 4.76 6.11
C ARG A 44 -13.31 3.36 6.59
N ARG A 45 -13.50 2.39 5.69
CA ARG A 45 -13.84 1.01 6.04
C ARG A 45 -12.65 0.24 6.65
N LEU A 46 -11.41 0.69 6.43
CA LEU A 46 -10.23 0.06 7.02
C LEU A 46 -10.27 0.07 8.55
N LYS A 47 -10.94 1.07 9.16
CA LYS A 47 -11.16 1.16 10.61
C LYS A 47 -11.80 -0.10 11.22
N HIS A 48 -12.59 -0.83 10.44
CA HIS A 48 -13.31 -2.02 10.91
C HIS A 48 -12.79 -3.30 10.25
N LYS A 49 -11.58 -3.27 9.67
CA LYS A 49 -10.88 -4.46 9.19
C LYS A 49 -9.74 -4.80 10.13
N ALA A 50 -9.62 -6.07 10.51
CA ALA A 50 -8.53 -6.55 11.36
C ALA A 50 -7.16 -6.39 10.68
N GLN A 51 -6.13 -6.15 11.50
CA GLN A 51 -4.72 -6.35 11.16
C GLN A 51 -4.20 -7.48 12.07
N VAL A 52 -4.07 -8.70 11.51
CA VAL A 52 -3.74 -9.96 12.22
C VAL A 52 -4.72 -10.34 13.34
N PHE A 53 -4.88 -9.53 14.37
CA PHE A 53 -5.74 -9.75 15.51
C PHE A 53 -7.13 -9.17 15.27
N PHE A 54 -8.16 -9.96 15.55
CA PHE A 54 -9.55 -9.47 15.61
C PHE A 54 -9.96 -9.30 17.08
N SER A 55 -9.84 -8.07 17.59
CA SER A 55 -10.22 -7.75 18.97
C SER A 55 -11.13 -6.50 19.01
N PRO A 56 -12.42 -6.65 18.68
CA PRO A 56 -13.34 -5.50 18.57
C PRO A 56 -13.59 -4.77 19.90
N ASN A 57 -13.19 -5.36 21.03
CA ASN A 57 -13.35 -4.79 22.37
C ASN A 57 -12.06 -4.17 22.93
N ASN A 58 -10.98 -4.11 22.14
CA ASN A 58 -9.70 -3.54 22.57
C ASN A 58 -9.27 -2.45 21.60
N ASP A 59 -9.46 -1.20 22.02
CA ASP A 59 -9.13 -0.01 21.22
C ASP A 59 -7.61 0.16 20.96
N HIS A 60 -6.76 -0.61 21.65
CA HIS A 60 -5.31 -0.58 21.48
C HIS A 60 -4.77 -1.59 20.45
N VAL A 61 -5.60 -2.53 19.99
CA VAL A 61 -5.20 -3.46 18.93
C VAL A 61 -5.31 -2.76 17.58
N CYS A 62 -4.23 -2.82 16.80
CA CYS A 62 -4.16 -2.18 15.50
C CYS A 62 -5.28 -2.70 14.57
N THR A 63 -5.96 -1.80 13.87
CA THR A 63 -6.80 -2.15 12.73
C THR A 63 -6.08 -1.82 11.43
N ARG A 64 -6.69 -2.19 10.31
CA ARG A 64 -6.09 -1.97 9.00
C ARG A 64 -5.85 -0.49 8.70
N ILE A 65 -6.61 0.44 9.30
CA ILE A 65 -6.40 1.87 9.06
C ILE A 65 -5.14 2.39 9.75
N GLU A 66 -4.83 1.94 10.97
CA GLU A 66 -3.58 2.28 11.65
C GLU A 66 -2.39 1.65 10.93
N HIS A 67 -2.51 0.41 10.48
CA HIS A 67 -1.49 -0.23 9.64
C HIS A 67 -1.19 0.59 8.37
N ALA A 68 -2.21 0.99 7.61
CA ALA A 68 -2.02 1.83 6.42
C ALA A 68 -1.32 3.17 6.73
N LEU A 69 -1.60 3.77 7.90
CA LEU A 69 -0.92 4.99 8.36
C LEU A 69 0.54 4.72 8.74
N HIS A 70 0.86 3.59 9.37
CA HIS A 70 2.24 3.17 9.63
C HIS A 70 3.01 2.98 8.32
N VAL A 71 2.44 2.27 7.35
CA VAL A 71 3.06 2.08 6.03
C VAL A 71 3.29 3.41 5.34
N ALA A 72 2.29 4.29 5.28
CA ALA A 72 2.40 5.60 4.63
C ALA A 72 3.50 6.48 5.25
N THR A 73 3.57 6.52 6.59
CA THR A 73 4.57 7.33 7.31
C THR A 73 5.98 6.78 7.17
N ILE A 74 6.16 5.46 7.24
CA ILE A 74 7.46 4.81 6.99
C ILE A 74 7.90 5.05 5.54
N ALA A 75 7.02 4.84 4.57
CA ALA A 75 7.31 5.02 3.15
C ALA A 75 7.76 6.45 2.84
N ALA A 76 7.03 7.45 3.32
CA ALA A 76 7.41 8.86 3.13
C ALA A 76 8.73 9.22 3.83
N THR A 77 8.99 8.67 5.02
CA THR A 77 10.25 8.89 5.75
C THR A 77 11.45 8.34 4.98
N VAL A 78 11.31 7.14 4.42
CA VAL A 78 12.37 6.54 3.59
C VAL A 78 12.53 7.31 2.29
N ALA A 79 11.43 7.66 1.61
CA ALA A 79 11.47 8.44 0.37
C ALA A 79 12.22 9.78 0.57
N LYS A 80 11.94 10.49 1.67
CA LYS A 80 12.64 11.71 2.05
C LYS A 80 14.15 11.51 2.23
N GLY A 81 14.54 10.40 2.87
CA GLY A 81 15.96 10.07 3.07
C GLY A 81 16.70 9.71 1.79
N LEU A 82 15.97 9.30 0.75
CA LEU A 82 16.50 8.87 -0.55
C LEU A 82 16.30 9.92 -1.67
N ASP A 83 15.81 11.12 -1.34
CA ASP A 83 15.51 12.18 -2.31
C ASP A 83 14.48 11.74 -3.38
N LEU A 84 13.47 10.97 -2.95
CA LEU A 84 12.35 10.50 -3.76
C LEU A 84 11.07 11.30 -3.46
N ASN A 85 10.01 11.10 -4.24
CA ASN A 85 8.74 11.79 -4.06
C ASN A 85 7.95 11.26 -2.84
N GLU A 86 8.07 11.98 -1.73
CA GLU A 86 7.42 11.67 -0.45
C GLU A 86 5.90 11.56 -0.56
N ASP A 87 5.27 12.42 -1.37
CA ASP A 87 3.83 12.46 -1.51
C ASP A 87 3.28 11.25 -2.26
N MET A 88 4.01 10.77 -3.27
CA MET A 88 3.66 9.56 -4.00
C MET A 88 3.82 8.33 -3.11
N ALA A 89 4.94 8.22 -2.38
CA ALA A 89 5.17 7.13 -1.43
C ALA A 89 4.08 7.07 -0.34
N TYR A 90 3.71 8.23 0.22
CA TYR A 90 2.64 8.33 1.22
C TYR A 90 1.27 7.94 0.64
N ALA A 91 0.94 8.41 -0.57
CA ALA A 91 -0.31 8.07 -1.25
C ALA A 91 -0.45 6.55 -1.49
N ILE A 92 0.63 5.90 -1.94
CA ILE A 92 0.66 4.44 -2.13
C ILE A 92 0.43 3.73 -0.79
N GLY A 93 1.15 4.12 0.27
CA GLY A 93 1.02 3.53 1.59
C GLY A 93 -0.41 3.65 2.16
N LEU A 94 -1.08 4.78 1.97
CA LEU A 94 -2.49 4.94 2.40
C LEU A 94 -3.46 3.99 1.67
N ALA A 95 -3.15 3.68 0.40
CA ALA A 95 -4.10 3.04 -0.51
C ALA A 95 -3.84 1.54 -0.76
N HIS A 96 -2.65 1.03 -0.40
CA HIS A 96 -2.23 -0.32 -0.74
C HIS A 96 -3.29 -1.36 -0.33
N ASP A 97 -3.79 -1.29 0.91
CA ASP A 97 -4.73 -2.26 1.47
C ASP A 97 -6.22 -1.92 1.29
N LEU A 98 -6.57 -0.96 0.41
CA LEU A 98 -7.99 -0.65 0.13
C LEU A 98 -8.76 -1.84 -0.44
N GLY A 99 -8.06 -2.72 -1.16
CA GLY A 99 -8.59 -3.94 -1.76
C GLY A 99 -8.74 -5.11 -0.80
N GLN A 100 -8.29 -4.98 0.45
CA GLN A 100 -8.19 -6.12 1.36
C GLN A 100 -9.55 -6.76 1.66
N ALA A 101 -9.61 -8.09 1.67
CA ALA A 101 -10.84 -8.81 2.02
C ALA A 101 -11.20 -8.60 3.50
N PRO A 102 -12.48 -8.77 3.90
CA PRO A 102 -12.81 -8.99 5.31
C PRO A 102 -11.99 -10.16 5.87
N PHE A 103 -11.54 -10.07 7.12
CA PHE A 103 -10.72 -11.12 7.76
C PHE A 103 -9.35 -11.38 7.09
N GLY A 104 -8.83 -10.44 6.29
CA GLY A 104 -7.49 -10.56 5.68
C GLY A 104 -7.34 -11.78 4.78
N HIS A 105 -6.19 -12.45 4.83
CA HIS A 105 -5.85 -13.60 3.97
C HIS A 105 -6.84 -14.76 4.07
N ALA A 106 -7.49 -14.95 5.23
CA ALA A 106 -8.52 -15.96 5.38
C ALA A 106 -9.74 -15.65 4.49
N GLY A 107 -10.17 -14.38 4.46
CA GLY A 107 -11.27 -13.96 3.59
C GLY A 107 -10.88 -13.93 2.12
N GLU A 108 -9.64 -13.56 1.80
CA GLU A 108 -9.10 -13.64 0.44
C GLU A 108 -9.11 -15.09 -0.07
N SER A 109 -8.70 -16.05 0.75
CA SER A 109 -8.73 -17.48 0.42
C SER A 109 -10.16 -17.97 0.12
N VAL A 110 -11.12 -17.63 0.98
CA VAL A 110 -12.54 -17.98 0.78
C VAL A 110 -13.13 -17.32 -0.47
N LEU A 111 -12.78 -16.07 -0.75
CA LEU A 111 -13.21 -15.37 -1.97
C LEU A 111 -12.60 -16.01 -3.20
N ASN A 112 -11.30 -16.35 -3.17
CA ASN A 112 -10.60 -16.99 -4.25
C ASN A 112 -11.23 -18.35 -4.62
N GLU A 113 -11.59 -19.17 -3.63
CA GLU A 113 -12.32 -20.42 -3.84
C GLU A 113 -13.69 -20.21 -4.52
N LYS A 114 -14.38 -19.11 -4.22
CA LYS A 114 -15.73 -18.84 -4.74
C LYS A 114 -15.75 -18.13 -6.09
N THR A 115 -14.76 -17.28 -6.36
CA THR A 115 -14.69 -16.48 -7.59
C THR A 115 -13.67 -17.03 -8.59
N GLY A 116 -12.90 -18.04 -8.21
CA GLY A 116 -11.80 -18.62 -9.00
C GLY A 116 -10.51 -17.82 -8.97
N ARG A 117 -10.58 -16.50 -8.72
CA ARG A 117 -9.44 -15.61 -8.55
C ARG A 117 -9.82 -14.42 -7.67
N PHE A 118 -9.16 -14.27 -6.52
CA PHE A 118 -9.19 -13.05 -5.72
C PHE A 118 -7.77 -12.74 -5.23
N ILE A 119 -7.30 -11.53 -5.55
CA ILE A 119 -6.00 -11.00 -5.17
C ILE A 119 -6.27 -9.57 -4.68
N HIS A 120 -5.96 -9.28 -3.42
CA HIS A 120 -6.34 -7.99 -2.82
C HIS A 120 -5.71 -6.78 -3.50
N GLU A 121 -4.51 -6.90 -4.04
CA GLU A 121 -3.82 -5.87 -4.81
C GLU A 121 -4.60 -5.48 -6.08
N ILE A 122 -5.03 -6.48 -6.83
CA ILE A 122 -5.85 -6.31 -8.04
C ILE A 122 -7.22 -5.74 -7.67
N HIS A 123 -7.79 -6.21 -6.54
CA HIS A 123 -9.00 -5.62 -6.01
C HIS A 123 -8.79 -4.16 -5.60
N GLY A 124 -7.62 -3.81 -5.07
CA GLY A 124 -7.21 -2.46 -4.71
C GLY A 124 -7.24 -1.52 -5.91
N LEU A 125 -6.65 -1.94 -7.03
CA LEU A 125 -6.75 -1.20 -8.29
C LEU A 125 -8.22 -1.03 -8.73
N ARG A 126 -9.01 -2.10 -8.69
CA ARG A 126 -10.45 -2.04 -9.02
C ARG A 126 -11.21 -1.08 -8.10
N ILE A 127 -10.87 -1.02 -6.81
CA ILE A 127 -11.48 -0.09 -5.85
C ILE A 127 -11.19 1.34 -6.29
N VAL A 128 -9.94 1.70 -6.53
CA VAL A 128 -9.57 3.08 -6.87
C VAL A 128 -10.03 3.48 -8.28
N ASP A 129 -10.12 2.54 -9.21
CA ASP A 129 -10.51 2.81 -10.59
C ASP A 129 -12.01 2.85 -10.82
N LYS A 130 -12.79 2.06 -10.06
CA LYS A 130 -14.21 1.83 -10.38
C LYS A 130 -15.15 2.04 -9.21
N LEU A 131 -14.73 1.85 -7.96
CA LEU A 131 -15.69 1.70 -6.84
C LEU A 131 -15.56 2.76 -5.73
N GLY A 132 -14.43 3.45 -5.63
CA GLY A 132 -14.04 4.21 -4.44
C GLY A 132 -14.86 5.48 -4.16
N ASN A 133 -15.36 6.15 -5.19
CA ASN A 133 -16.13 7.40 -5.09
C ASN A 133 -17.64 7.19 -5.27
N ARG A 134 -18.25 6.45 -4.32
CA ARG A 134 -19.67 6.06 -4.38
C ARG A 134 -19.98 5.29 -5.69
N GLY A 135 -19.16 4.29 -6.00
CA GLY A 135 -19.30 3.50 -7.23
C GLY A 135 -18.67 4.13 -8.48
N ARG A 136 -17.73 5.06 -8.29
CA ARG A 136 -16.94 5.70 -9.37
C ARG A 136 -15.44 5.70 -9.05
N SER A 137 -14.61 6.02 -10.03
CA SER A 137 -13.16 6.19 -9.86
C SER A 137 -12.80 7.28 -8.84
N LEU A 138 -11.69 7.07 -8.13
CA LEU A 138 -10.95 8.12 -7.40
C LEU A 138 -10.06 8.95 -8.34
N ASN A 139 -9.83 8.48 -9.57
CA ASN A 139 -9.01 9.09 -10.61
C ASN A 139 -7.58 9.39 -10.14
N LEU A 140 -6.95 8.43 -9.47
CA LEU A 140 -5.57 8.53 -8.98
C LEU A 140 -4.57 8.51 -10.15
N THR A 141 -3.35 8.96 -9.90
CA THR A 141 -2.26 8.97 -10.89
C THR A 141 -1.75 7.57 -11.18
N TYR A 142 -1.09 7.38 -12.32
CA TYR A 142 -0.49 6.11 -12.72
C TYR A 142 0.48 5.58 -11.66
N GLY A 143 1.39 6.41 -11.16
CA GLY A 143 2.40 5.99 -10.18
C GLY A 143 1.78 5.45 -8.90
N VAL A 144 0.72 6.09 -8.40
CA VAL A 144 0.01 5.63 -7.20
C VAL A 144 -0.75 4.33 -7.50
N ARG A 145 -1.43 4.24 -8.64
CA ARG A 145 -2.15 3.02 -9.06
C ARG A 145 -1.22 1.82 -9.26
N ASP A 146 -0.06 2.04 -9.87
CA ASP A 146 0.98 1.02 -10.08
C ASP A 146 1.55 0.54 -8.75
N GLY A 147 1.84 1.46 -7.82
CA GLY A 147 2.22 1.11 -6.45
C GLY A 147 1.15 0.29 -5.71
N ILE A 148 -0.14 0.62 -5.88
CA ILE A 148 -1.26 -0.13 -5.28
C ILE A 148 -1.39 -1.54 -5.86
N ILE A 149 -1.19 -1.76 -7.17
CA ILE A 149 -1.35 -3.13 -7.71
C ILE A 149 -0.08 -3.98 -7.57
N CYS A 150 1.10 -3.35 -7.42
CA CYS A 150 2.38 -4.05 -7.31
C CYS A 150 2.95 -4.10 -5.87
N HIS A 151 2.21 -3.60 -4.86
CA HIS A 151 2.59 -3.84 -3.47
C HIS A 151 2.41 -5.34 -3.17
N CYS A 152 3.39 -5.98 -2.57
CA CYS A 152 3.25 -7.34 -2.05
C CYS A 152 4.16 -7.45 -0.84
N GLY A 153 3.55 -7.46 0.34
CA GLY A 153 4.25 -7.61 1.61
C GLY A 153 4.65 -9.06 1.93
N GLU A 154 4.13 -10.03 1.18
CA GLU A 154 4.31 -11.47 1.47
C GLU A 154 5.63 -12.04 0.92
N ALA A 155 6.21 -11.41 -0.11
CA ALA A 155 7.43 -11.89 -0.74
C ALA A 155 8.68 -11.47 0.06
N LEU A 156 9.56 -12.43 0.34
CA LEU A 156 10.87 -12.18 0.96
C LEU A 156 11.91 -11.74 -0.08
N ASP A 157 11.64 -10.61 -0.72
CA ASP A 157 12.54 -9.99 -1.68
C ASP A 157 13.82 -9.51 -0.96
N GLN A 158 15.00 -9.94 -1.44
CA GLN A 158 16.31 -9.44 -0.97
C GLN A 158 16.69 -8.11 -1.63
N GLU A 159 16.12 -7.85 -2.80
CA GLU A 159 16.33 -6.65 -3.59
C GLU A 159 15.03 -6.29 -4.29
N ILE A 160 14.70 -5.00 -4.33
CA ILE A 160 13.49 -4.48 -4.97
C ILE A 160 13.95 -3.39 -5.95
N ARG A 161 13.66 -3.57 -7.23
CA ARG A 161 13.98 -2.60 -8.29
C ARG A 161 12.73 -2.25 -9.08
N PRO A 162 12.64 -1.01 -9.58
CA PRO A 162 11.51 -0.63 -10.39
C PRO A 162 11.56 -1.32 -11.76
N ARG A 163 10.40 -1.74 -12.24
CA ARG A 163 10.21 -2.15 -13.64
C ARG A 163 10.50 -0.98 -14.57
N GLN A 164 11.11 -1.26 -15.72
CA GLN A 164 11.56 -0.24 -16.68
C GLN A 164 10.49 0.18 -17.70
N GLU A 165 9.36 -0.53 -17.74
CA GLU A 165 8.32 -0.36 -18.76
C GLU A 165 7.03 0.15 -18.15
N GLU A 166 6.42 1.12 -18.84
CA GLU A 166 5.02 1.47 -18.65
C GLU A 166 4.14 0.35 -19.23
N ILE A 167 3.19 -0.12 -18.43
CA ILE A 167 2.24 -1.16 -18.83
C ILE A 167 0.81 -0.74 -18.49
N ASP A 168 -0.16 -1.30 -19.20
CA ASP A 168 -1.55 -1.23 -18.79
C ASP A 168 -1.77 -2.07 -17.52
N LEU A 169 -1.96 -1.40 -16.39
CA LEU A 169 -2.16 -2.04 -15.08
C LEU A 169 -3.36 -3.01 -15.06
N ALA A 170 -4.35 -2.84 -15.95
CA ALA A 170 -5.48 -3.77 -16.05
C ALA A 170 -5.08 -5.16 -16.59
N THR A 171 -3.88 -5.27 -17.19
CA THR A 171 -3.33 -6.55 -17.68
C THR A 171 -2.62 -7.36 -16.60
N ILE A 172 -2.32 -6.76 -15.44
CA ILE A 172 -1.72 -7.46 -14.31
C ILE A 172 -2.75 -8.42 -13.72
N THR A 173 -2.38 -9.69 -13.65
CA THR A 173 -3.27 -10.72 -13.11
C THR A 173 -2.71 -11.42 -11.88
N ASP A 174 -1.43 -11.29 -11.57
CA ASP A 174 -0.77 -11.95 -10.44
C ASP A 174 0.23 -11.02 -9.74
N ARG A 175 0.95 -11.55 -8.74
CA ARG A 175 1.92 -10.81 -7.89
C ARG A 175 3.34 -10.78 -8.47
N SER A 176 3.54 -11.17 -9.73
CA SER A 176 4.89 -11.23 -10.33
C SER A 176 5.48 -9.86 -10.68
N PHE A 177 4.64 -8.82 -10.69
CA PHE A 177 5.06 -7.47 -11.06
C PHE A 177 5.63 -6.71 -9.87
N PHE A 178 6.79 -6.11 -10.10
CA PHE A 178 7.36 -5.09 -9.22
C PHE A 178 6.83 -3.70 -9.61
N PRO A 179 6.74 -2.76 -8.66
CA PRO A 179 6.40 -1.38 -8.97
C PRO A 179 7.31 -0.79 -10.04
N SER A 180 6.83 0.20 -10.79
CA SER A 180 7.58 0.94 -11.82
C SER A 180 8.37 2.13 -11.25
N SER A 181 8.20 2.44 -9.96
CA SER A 181 8.82 3.57 -9.27
C SER A 181 9.53 3.12 -8.01
N TYR A 182 10.58 3.84 -7.61
CA TYR A 182 11.24 3.62 -6.33
C TYR A 182 10.33 3.95 -5.14
N GLU A 183 9.40 4.91 -5.27
CA GLU A 183 8.38 5.19 -4.26
C GLU A 183 7.47 3.98 -4.03
N GLY A 184 7.07 3.29 -5.10
CA GLY A 184 6.34 2.02 -4.99
C GLY A 184 7.18 0.91 -4.37
N CYS A 185 8.46 0.80 -4.73
CA CYS A 185 9.39 -0.14 -4.10
C CYS A 185 9.54 0.13 -2.60
N VAL A 186 9.65 1.40 -2.23
CA VAL A 186 9.74 1.87 -0.84
C VAL A 186 8.45 1.55 -0.08
N ALA A 187 7.28 1.78 -0.67
CA ALA A 187 6.00 1.44 -0.04
C ALA A 187 5.87 -0.08 0.19
N ARG A 188 6.28 -0.91 -0.79
CA ARG A 188 6.33 -2.37 -0.66
C ARG A 188 7.25 -2.83 0.48
N MET A 189 8.39 -2.18 0.66
CA MET A 189 9.29 -2.44 1.79
C MET A 189 8.68 -1.96 3.12
N ALA A 190 8.07 -0.77 3.12
CA ALA A 190 7.46 -0.16 4.30
C ALA A 190 6.32 -1.00 4.87
N ASP A 191 5.53 -1.65 4.02
CA ASP A 191 4.51 -2.63 4.40
C ASP A 191 5.10 -3.73 5.31
N ARG A 192 6.19 -4.37 4.86
CA ARG A 192 6.90 -5.41 5.62
C ARG A 192 7.44 -4.90 6.95
N ILE A 193 8.00 -3.68 6.98
CA ILE A 193 8.51 -3.07 8.22
C ILE A 193 7.36 -2.84 9.21
N ALA A 194 6.23 -2.28 8.74
CA ALA A 194 5.08 -1.98 9.57
C ALA A 194 4.43 -3.26 10.11
N TYR A 195 4.21 -4.25 9.25
CA TYR A 195 3.69 -5.58 9.60
C TYR A 195 4.55 -6.22 10.69
N LEU A 196 5.87 -6.31 10.48
CA LEU A 196 6.76 -6.98 11.45
C LEU A 196 6.79 -6.28 12.81
N GLY A 197 6.89 -4.96 12.82
CA GLY A 197 7.00 -4.18 14.05
C GLY A 197 5.70 -4.19 14.84
N ARG A 198 4.59 -3.77 14.22
CA ARG A 198 3.33 -3.57 14.92
C ARG A 198 2.66 -4.89 15.31
N ASP A 199 2.70 -5.89 14.44
CA ASP A 199 2.03 -7.16 14.74
C ASP A 199 2.77 -7.91 15.85
N LEU A 200 4.10 -7.76 15.95
CA LEU A 200 4.88 -8.26 17.07
C LEU A 200 4.52 -7.53 18.38
N GLU A 201 4.39 -6.20 18.34
CA GLU A 201 3.99 -5.40 19.51
C GLU A 201 2.59 -5.81 20.00
N ASP A 202 1.62 -5.96 19.10
CA ASP A 202 0.27 -6.40 19.42
C ASP A 202 0.25 -7.85 19.92
N ALA A 203 1.10 -8.73 19.39
CA ALA A 203 1.24 -10.11 19.87
C ALA A 203 1.79 -10.17 21.31
N ILE A 204 2.74 -9.28 21.65
CA ILE A 204 3.29 -9.16 23.00
C ILE A 204 2.22 -8.60 23.94
N TYR A 205 1.54 -7.52 23.53
CA TYR A 205 0.48 -6.90 24.33
C TYR A 205 -0.69 -7.86 24.59
N GLY A 206 -1.07 -8.64 23.58
CA GLY A 206 -2.10 -9.68 23.68
C GLY A 206 -1.67 -10.93 24.46
N GLY A 207 -0.40 -11.02 24.88
CA GLY A 207 0.12 -12.18 25.61
C GLY A 207 0.33 -13.44 24.76
N PHE A 208 0.26 -13.32 23.43
CA PHE A 208 0.54 -14.42 22.50
C PHE A 208 2.03 -14.74 22.42
N ILE A 209 2.89 -13.72 22.57
CA ILE A 209 4.34 -13.85 22.55
C ILE A 209 4.92 -13.24 23.84
N GLU A 210 5.79 -14.00 24.51
CA GLU A 210 6.60 -13.44 25.59
C GLU A 210 7.92 -12.95 25.02
N VAL A 211 8.31 -11.71 25.32
CA VAL A 211 9.60 -11.12 24.88
C VAL A 211 10.79 -12.03 25.20
N LYS A 212 10.71 -12.84 26.27
CA LYS A 212 11.74 -13.80 26.66
C LYS A 212 11.91 -15.03 25.77
N LYS A 213 10.90 -15.34 24.97
CA LYS A 213 10.92 -16.44 24.01
C LYS A 213 11.39 -15.99 22.62
N MET A 214 11.58 -14.69 22.42
CA MET A 214 12.12 -14.19 21.16
C MET A 214 13.61 -14.49 21.02
N PRO A 215 14.09 -14.82 19.80
CA PRO A 215 15.51 -14.96 19.51
C PRO A 215 16.28 -13.70 19.91
N GLY A 216 17.46 -13.86 20.51
CA GLY A 216 18.28 -12.73 20.98
C GLY A 216 18.69 -11.72 19.90
N VAL A 217 18.69 -12.14 18.63
CA VAL A 217 18.99 -11.27 17.48
C VAL A 217 17.84 -10.31 17.10
N ILE A 218 16.62 -10.60 17.57
CA ILE A 218 15.40 -9.80 17.32
C ILE A 218 15.03 -8.95 18.54
N ARG A 219 15.55 -9.32 19.72
CA ARG A 219 15.30 -8.66 21.00
C ARG A 219 15.92 -7.28 21.12
#